data_AF-A0A845GVI1-F1
#
_entry.id   AF-A0A845GVI1-F1
#
_cell.length_a   1.000
_cell.length_b   1.000
_cell.length_c   1.000
_cell.angle_alpha   90.00
_cell.angle_beta   90.00
_cell.angle_gamma   90.00
#
_symmetry.space_group_name_H-M   'P 1'
#
loop_
_entity.id
_entity.type
_entity.pdbx_description
1 polymer ?
#
loop_
_entity_poly.entity_id
_entity_poly.type
_entity_poly.pdbx_seq_one_letter_code
_entity_poly.pdbx_strand_id
1 'polypeptide(L)'
;MNAACVPKFSDFPPGTQFMIKEFDIPLAKIPLDGKTQWVNWFGGVPSACDVTRLRVDNNWPAQSFDEWASLVAASMRQQLG
;
A
#
# COMPACT_ATOMS: atom_id res chain seq x y z
N MET A 1 5.76 17.75 -5.03
CA MET A 1 4.65 16.77 -5.01
C MET A 1 5.17 15.53 -5.71
N ASN A 2 5.09 14.36 -5.08
CA ASN A 2 5.46 13.11 -5.78
C ASN A 2 4.40 12.83 -6.84
N ALA A 3 4.83 12.56 -8.07
CA ALA A 3 3.93 12.15 -9.14
C ALA A 3 3.35 10.77 -8.82
N ALA A 4 2.07 10.56 -9.13
CA ALA A 4 1.42 9.27 -8.97
C ALA A 4 2.15 8.20 -9.82
N CYS A 5 2.52 7.08 -9.22
CA CYS A 5 3.17 5.98 -9.92
C CYS A 5 2.83 4.63 -9.30
N VAL A 6 3.05 3.57 -10.08
CA VAL A 6 3.14 2.21 -9.56
C VAL A 6 4.57 2.02 -9.07
N PRO A 7 4.81 1.79 -7.77
CA PRO A 7 6.16 1.63 -7.26
C PRO A 7 6.74 0.27 -7.65
N LYS A 8 8.05 0.12 -7.53
CA LYS A 8 8.79 -1.14 -7.70
C LYS A 8 9.07 -1.74 -6.33
N PHE A 9 9.27 -3.06 -6.28
CA PHE A 9 9.62 -3.76 -5.05
C PHE A 9 10.88 -3.17 -4.38
N SER A 10 11.86 -2.76 -5.19
CA SER A 10 13.11 -2.13 -4.73
C SER A 10 12.96 -0.75 -4.10
N ASP A 11 11.79 -0.12 -4.22
CA ASP A 11 11.50 1.18 -3.61
C ASP A 11 11.19 1.06 -2.11
N PHE A 12 11.05 -0.18 -1.62
CA PHE A 12 10.72 -0.49 -0.24
C PHE A 12 11.91 -1.11 0.49
N PRO A 13 12.12 -0.77 1.79
CA PRO A 13 13.17 -1.41 2.57
C PRO A 13 12.85 -2.89 2.80
N PRO A 14 13.89 -3.73 3.01
CA PRO A 14 13.71 -5.13 3.37
C PRO A 14 12.78 -5.31 4.57
N GLY A 15 11.93 -6.34 4.53
CA GLY A 15 10.95 -6.62 5.58
C GLY A 15 9.63 -5.85 5.46
N THR A 16 9.46 -5.00 4.43
CA THR A 16 8.16 -4.40 4.11
C THR A 16 7.13 -5.49 3.83
N GLN A 17 5.97 -5.42 4.48
CA GLN A 17 4.84 -6.30 4.22
C GLN A 17 3.81 -5.56 3.35
N PHE A 18 3.44 -6.16 2.23
CA PHE A 18 2.40 -5.65 1.33
C PHE A 18 1.04 -6.20 1.77
N MET A 19 0.13 -5.29 2.10
CA MET A 19 -1.16 -5.60 2.70
C MET A 19 -2.27 -5.04 1.82
N ILE A 20 -3.43 -5.69 1.83
CA ILE A 20 -4.64 -5.22 1.16
C ILE A 20 -5.64 -4.92 2.27
N LYS A 21 -6.16 -3.70 2.32
CA LYS A 21 -7.25 -3.31 3.20
C LYS A 21 -8.58 -3.32 2.43
N GLU A 22 -9.62 -3.81 3.11
CA GLU A 22 -10.96 -4.03 2.61
C GLU A 22 -10.98 -4.95 1.40
N PHE A 23 -10.70 -4.49 0.19
CA PHE A 23 -10.58 -5.36 -0.99
C PHE A 23 -9.59 -4.82 -2.02
N ASP A 24 -9.37 -3.51 -2.03
CA ASP A 24 -8.69 -2.82 -3.12
C ASP A 24 -7.77 -1.68 -2.64
N ILE A 25 -7.56 -1.52 -1.32
CA ILE A 25 -6.69 -0.48 -0.79
C ILE A 25 -5.29 -1.07 -0.57
N PRO A 26 -4.30 -0.76 -1.43
CA PRO A 26 -2.94 -1.23 -1.27
C PRO A 26 -2.24 -0.49 -0.13
N LEU A 27 -1.88 -1.22 0.93
CA LEU A 27 -1.12 -0.71 2.07
C LEU A 27 0.30 -1.31 2.08
N ALA A 28 1.30 -0.51 2.43
CA ALA A 28 2.64 -0.98 2.75
C ALA A 28 2.89 -0.81 4.25
N LYS A 29 3.23 -1.91 4.92
CA LYS A 29 3.65 -1.94 6.32
C LYS A 29 5.17 -1.99 6.37
N ILE A 30 5.78 -0.82 6.57
CA ILE A 30 7.21 -0.57 6.41
C ILE A 30 7.88 -0.62 7.79
N PRO A 31 8.91 -1.46 8.00
CA PRO A 31 9.75 -1.39 9.19
C PRO A 31 10.70 -0.19 9.07
N LEU A 32 10.63 0.76 10.00
CA LEU A 32 11.50 1.95 10.04
C LEU A 32 11.88 2.25 11.50
N ASP A 33 13.19 2.26 11.80
CA ASP A 33 13.76 2.61 13.12
C ASP A 33 13.10 1.92 14.32
N GLY A 34 12.86 0.61 14.21
CA GLY A 34 12.22 -0.19 15.26
C GLY A 34 10.71 0.05 15.41
N LYS A 35 10.12 0.86 14.53
CA LYS A 35 8.68 1.12 14.46
C LYS A 35 8.09 0.56 13.16
N THR A 36 6.76 0.48 13.14
CA THR A 36 6.01 0.13 11.93
C THR A 36 5.30 1.37 11.41
N GLN A 37 5.56 1.72 10.16
CA GLN A 37 4.83 2.76 9.45
C GLN A 37 3.87 2.11 8.44
N TRP A 38 2.62 2.57 8.44
CA TRP A 38 1.62 2.14 7.47
C TRP A 38 1.41 3.24 6.43
N VAL A 39 1.56 2.87 5.17
CA VAL A 39 1.45 3.78 4.02
C VAL A 39 0.35 3.29 3.10
N ASN A 40 -0.62 4.14 2.79
CA ASN A 40 -1.63 3.90 1.78
C ASN A 40 -1.11 4.35 0.40
N TRP A 41 -1.18 3.46 -0.58
CA TRP A 41 -0.75 3.67 -1.96
C TRP A 41 -1.90 3.78 -2.96
N PHE A 42 -3.14 3.87 -2.49
CA PHE A 42 -4.30 4.10 -3.35
C PHE A 42 -4.10 5.39 -4.17
N GLY A 43 -4.30 5.31 -5.48
CA GLY A 43 -4.05 6.40 -6.42
C GLY A 43 -2.58 6.61 -6.77
N GLY A 44 -1.67 5.73 -6.36
CA GLY A 44 -0.25 5.79 -6.70
C GLY A 44 0.54 6.90 -6.00
N VAL A 45 -0.05 7.56 -4.99
CA VAL A 45 0.62 8.58 -4.18
C VAL A 45 0.68 8.09 -2.73
N PRO A 46 1.88 7.91 -2.15
CA PRO A 46 2.01 7.42 -0.79
C PRO A 46 1.45 8.44 0.21
N SER A 47 0.56 7.98 1.08
CA SER A 47 -0.05 8.77 2.15
C SER A 47 -0.05 8.00 3.48
N ALA A 48 -0.07 8.71 4.60
CA ALA A 48 -0.14 8.05 5.91
C ALA A 48 -1.47 7.29 6.05
N CYS A 49 -1.39 6.02 6.43
CA CYS A 49 -2.58 5.24 6.75
C CYS A 49 -2.94 5.46 8.23
N ASP A 50 -4.19 5.81 8.50
CA ASP A 50 -4.73 5.83 9.86
C ASP A 50 -4.92 4.40 10.38
N VAL A 51 -3.99 3.96 11.21
CA VAL A 51 -3.94 2.61 11.77
C VAL A 51 -5.12 2.31 12.71
N THR A 52 -5.80 3.32 13.25
CA THR A 52 -6.98 3.11 14.11
C THR A 52 -8.16 2.51 13.35
N ARG A 53 -8.10 2.57 12.01
CA ARG A 53 -9.11 2.01 11.10
C ARG A 53 -8.74 0.61 10.60
N LEU A 54 -7.60 0.06 11.01
CA LEU A 54 -7.21 -1.32 10.72
C LEU A 54 -7.81 -2.25 11.78
N ARG A 55 -8.67 -3.15 11.34
CA ARG A 55 -9.32 -4.20 12.13
C ARG A 55 -8.74 -5.55 11.71
N VAL A 56 -8.83 -6.54 12.60
CA VAL A 56 -8.29 -7.89 12.35
C VAL A 56 -8.90 -8.53 11.10
N ASP A 57 -10.13 -8.17 10.74
CA ASP A 57 -10.93 -8.74 9.67
C ASP A 57 -10.99 -7.88 8.40
N ASN A 58 -10.34 -6.71 8.37
CA ASN A 58 -10.43 -5.79 7.24
C ASN A 58 -9.11 -5.55 6.50
N ASN A 59 -8.06 -6.31 6.82
CA ASN A 59 -6.83 -6.29 6.06
C ASN A 59 -6.10 -7.63 6.13
N TRP A 60 -5.37 -7.96 5.07
CA TRP A 60 -4.60 -9.20 4.96
C TRP A 60 -3.36 -8.99 4.10
N PRO A 61 -2.33 -9.85 4.23
CA PRO A 61 -1.19 -9.83 3.34
C PRO A 61 -1.62 -10.08 1.88
N ALA A 62 -1.08 -9.32 0.95
CA ALA A 62 -1.14 -9.67 -0.46
C ALA A 62 -0.42 -11.00 -0.69
N GLN A 63 -0.91 -11.81 -1.62
CA GLN A 63 -0.30 -13.06 -2.05
C GLN A 63 1.04 -12.82 -2.75
N SER A 64 1.21 -11.66 -3.37
CA SER A 64 2.44 -11.24 -4.03
C SER A 64 2.56 -9.72 -4.13
N PHE A 65 3.77 -9.23 -4.42
CA PHE A 65 3.98 -7.82 -4.76
C PHE A 65 3.22 -7.43 -6.03
N ASP A 66 3.17 -8.31 -7.04
CA ASP A 66 2.52 -8.04 -8.31
C ASP A 66 0.99 -7.86 -8.17
N GLU A 67 0.34 -8.63 -7.30
CA GLU A 67 -1.06 -8.43 -6.93
C GLU A 67 -1.27 -7.04 -6.32
N TRP A 68 -0.45 -6.70 -5.32
CA TRP A 68 -0.51 -5.42 -4.64
C TRP A 68 -0.26 -4.24 -5.59
N ALA A 69 0.75 -4.34 -6.47
CA ALA A 69 1.08 -3.32 -7.46
C ALA A 69 -0.02 -3.16 -8.52
N SER A 70 -0.72 -4.25 -8.85
CA SER A 70 -1.88 -4.22 -9.75
C SER A 70 -3.04 -3.41 -9.14
N LEU A 71 -3.25 -3.48 -7.82
CA LEU A 71 -4.24 -2.63 -7.13
C LEU A 71 -3.85 -1.15 -7.15
N VAL A 72 -2.57 -0.83 -6.97
CA VAL A 72 -2.08 0.55 -7.15
C VAL A 72 -2.40 1.05 -8.55
N ALA A 73 -2.04 0.28 -9.58
CA ALA A 73 -2.32 0.62 -10.98
C ALA A 73 -3.82 0.78 -11.27
N ALA A 74 -4.66 -0.10 -10.71
CA ALA A 74 -6.11 -0.05 -10.88
C ALA A 74 -6.71 1.21 -10.22
N SER A 75 -6.31 1.52 -8.99
CA SER A 75 -6.80 2.71 -8.27
C SER A 75 -6.41 4.03 -8.95
N MET A 76 -5.23 4.11 -9.58
CA MET A 76 -4.83 5.26 -10.39
C MET A 76 -5.78 5.52 -11.56
N ARG A 77 -6.28 4.46 -12.22
CA ARG A 77 -7.22 4.58 -13.33
C ARG A 77 -8.59 5.07 -12.87
N GLN A 78 -9.03 4.68 -11.67
CA GLN A 78 -10.31 5.12 -11.11
C GLN A 78 -10.35 6.62 -10.81
N GLN A 79 -9.21 7.25 -10.52
CA GLN A 79 -9.14 8.70 -10.28
C GLN A 79 -9.18 9.55 -11.56
N LEU A 80 -8.99 8.94 -12.73
CA LEU A 80 -8.98 9.62 -14.02
C LEU A 80 -10.32 9.50 -14.78
N GLY A 81 -11.27 8.72 -14.25
CA GLY A 81 -12.63 8.58 -14.78
C GLY A 81 -13.63 9.44 -14.02
#